data_AF-A0A7Y6F8K7-F1
#
_entry.id   AF-A0A7Y6F8K7-F1
#
_cell.length_a   1.000
_cell.length_b   1.000
_cell.length_c   1.000
_cell.angle_alpha   90.00
_cell.angle_beta   90.00
_cell.angle_gamma   90.00
#
_symmetry.space_group_name_H-M   'P 1'
#
loop_
_entity.id
_entity.type
_entity.pdbx_description
1 polymer ?
#
loop_
_entity_poly.entity_id
_entity_poly.type
_entity_poly.pdbx_seq_one_letter_code
_entity_poly.pdbx_strand_id
1 'polypeptide(L)'
;MTGSKLKQRLTGAAGVLVLTAGLGVAGTAPAQAAPKDCPYPYVCFYQGNGKTGQYKDVTSGYQSVGRSSSATSIYNSRNDDVVYVRYSDGLVVCAPPKKQLNLSRYPAKSITGVRISSSPKC
;
A
#
# COMPACT_ATOMS: atom_id res chain seq x y z
N MET A 1 -37.77 63.91 33.79
CA MET A 1 -37.20 62.55 33.76
C MET A 1 -35.89 62.64 33.00
N THR A 2 -34.76 62.66 33.73
CA THR A 2 -33.43 62.92 33.19
C THR A 2 -32.47 61.83 33.68
N GLY A 3 -31.95 61.04 32.75
CA GLY A 3 -30.54 60.60 32.66
C GLY A 3 -29.87 59.72 33.74
N SER A 4 -29.31 58.60 33.24
CA SER A 4 -27.95 58.05 33.50
C SER A 4 -27.68 57.14 34.70
N LYS A 5 -27.04 55.97 34.46
CA LYS A 5 -25.60 55.66 34.74
C LYS A 5 -25.25 54.16 34.60
N LEU A 6 -24.38 53.87 33.63
CA LEU A 6 -23.21 52.95 33.57
C LEU A 6 -22.75 52.20 34.85
N LYS A 7 -22.48 50.87 34.76
CA LYS A 7 -21.21 50.13 35.09
C LYS A 7 -21.42 48.62 35.42
N GLN A 8 -20.93 47.75 34.50
CA GLN A 8 -20.01 46.60 34.68
C GLN A 8 -20.16 45.65 35.89
N ARG A 9 -20.19 44.31 35.64
CA ARG A 9 -19.22 43.30 36.14
C ARG A 9 -19.23 42.00 35.29
N LEU A 10 -18.03 41.54 34.95
CA LEU A 10 -17.72 40.23 34.35
C LEU A 10 -17.90 39.11 35.39
N THR A 11 -18.44 37.95 35.01
CA THR A 11 -17.93 36.61 35.39
C THR A 11 -18.67 35.51 34.64
N GLY A 12 -17.96 34.48 34.17
CA GLY A 12 -18.58 33.18 33.84
C GLY A 12 -18.10 32.57 32.54
N ALA A 13 -17.01 31.81 32.62
CA ALA A 13 -16.42 31.03 31.55
C ALA A 13 -17.38 29.96 30.98
N ALA A 14 -17.39 29.76 29.65
CA ALA A 14 -17.72 28.46 29.05
C ALA A 14 -17.28 28.39 27.57
N GLY A 15 -16.41 27.42 27.26
CA GLY A 15 -16.40 26.73 25.97
C GLY A 15 -15.50 27.27 24.87
N VAL A 16 -14.18 27.11 25.01
CA VAL A 16 -13.30 27.05 23.83
C VAL A 16 -13.50 25.68 23.16
N LEU A 17 -14.34 25.60 22.13
CA LEU A 17 -14.33 24.48 21.19
C LEU A 17 -13.24 24.74 20.14
N VAL A 18 -12.01 24.35 20.45
CA VAL A 18 -10.95 24.24 19.43
C VAL A 18 -11.29 23.04 18.56
N LEU A 19 -11.87 23.28 17.39
CA LEU A 19 -11.90 22.30 16.31
C LEU A 19 -10.48 22.15 15.79
N THR A 20 -9.68 21.30 16.43
CA THR A 20 -8.41 20.83 15.85
C THR A 20 -8.75 20.00 14.63
N ALA A 21 -8.76 20.62 13.46
CA ALA A 21 -8.69 19.94 12.18
C ALA A 21 -7.38 19.14 12.17
N GLY A 22 -7.47 17.86 12.50
CA GLY A 22 -6.37 16.92 12.34
C GLY A 22 -6.06 16.83 10.85
N LEU A 23 -5.07 17.59 10.39
CA LEU A 23 -4.41 17.31 9.12
C LEU A 23 -3.74 15.95 9.28
N GLY A 24 -4.47 14.91 8.87
CA GLY A 24 -3.89 13.60 8.65
C GLY A 24 -2.80 13.78 7.60
N VAL A 25 -1.55 13.74 8.05
CA VAL A 25 -0.38 13.72 7.17
C VAL A 25 -0.47 12.41 6.39
N ALA A 26 -1.07 12.47 5.20
CA ALA A 26 -1.05 11.39 4.24
C ALA A 26 0.42 11.25 3.82
N GLY A 27 1.15 10.36 4.51
CA GLY A 27 2.52 10.05 4.18
C GLY A 27 2.57 9.55 2.75
N THR A 28 3.02 10.40 1.83
CA THR A 28 3.33 10.01 0.46
C THR A 28 4.57 9.12 0.52
N ALA A 29 4.36 7.81 0.60
CA ALA A 29 5.45 6.85 0.57
C ALA A 29 6.29 7.09 -0.70
N PRO A 30 7.63 7.17 -0.60
CA PRO A 30 8.50 7.59 -1.70
C PRO A 30 8.20 6.80 -2.98
N ALA A 31 8.17 7.51 -4.11
CA ALA A 31 7.97 6.91 -5.42
C ALA A 31 9.18 6.05 -5.76
N GLN A 32 8.97 4.74 -5.91
CA GLN A 32 10.02 3.81 -6.31
C GLN A 32 10.05 3.76 -7.83
N ALA A 33 11.23 3.91 -8.41
CA ALA A 33 11.40 3.84 -9.86
C ALA A 33 10.97 2.45 -10.36
N ALA A 34 10.18 2.43 -11.43
CA ALA A 34 9.78 1.20 -12.07
C ALA A 34 10.99 0.51 -12.70
N PRO A 35 11.18 -0.81 -12.49
CA PRO A 35 12.15 -1.58 -13.26
C PRO A 35 11.84 -1.45 -14.75
N LYS A 36 12.87 -1.13 -15.56
CA LYS A 36 12.74 -0.95 -17.02
C LYS A 36 12.16 -2.17 -17.74
N ASP A 37 12.29 -3.35 -17.14
CA ASP A 37 11.91 -4.64 -17.71
C ASP A 37 10.59 -5.20 -17.15
N CYS A 38 9.86 -4.39 -16.38
CA CYS A 38 8.48 -4.67 -15.97
C CYS A 38 7.47 -3.70 -16.61
N PRO A 39 7.05 -3.95 -17.86
CA PRO A 39 6.08 -3.10 -18.52
C PRO A 39 4.72 -3.16 -17.82
N TYR A 40 3.96 -2.08 -17.88
CA TYR A 40 2.55 -2.08 -17.49
C TYR A 40 1.72 -2.97 -18.45
N PRO A 41 0.72 -3.75 -17.98
CA PRO A 41 0.25 -3.91 -16.60
C PRO A 41 0.74 -5.22 -15.94
N TYR A 42 2.02 -5.56 -16.09
CA TYR A 42 2.57 -6.81 -15.57
C TYR A 42 3.00 -6.71 -14.10
N VAL A 43 2.98 -7.86 -13.45
CA VAL A 43 3.60 -8.09 -12.15
C VAL A 43 4.82 -8.95 -12.39
N CYS A 44 6.00 -8.44 -12.08
CA CYS A 44 7.26 -9.11 -12.42
C CYS A 44 7.96 -9.64 -11.18
N PHE A 45 8.45 -10.87 -11.27
CA PHE A 45 9.18 -11.57 -10.22
C PHE A 45 10.66 -11.59 -10.57
N TYR A 46 11.51 -11.39 -9.57
CA TYR A 46 12.95 -11.26 -9.74
C TYR A 46 13.72 -12.12 -8.75
N GLN A 47 14.84 -12.68 -9.20
CA GLN A 47 15.85 -13.29 -8.36
C GLN A 47 17.18 -12.57 -8.63
N GLY A 48 17.65 -11.80 -7.65
CA GLY A 48 18.71 -10.81 -7.89
C GLY A 48 18.30 -9.81 -8.98
N ASN A 49 19.12 -9.66 -10.01
CA ASN A 49 18.87 -8.77 -11.15
C ASN A 49 18.11 -9.44 -12.31
N GLY A 50 17.80 -10.73 -12.20
CA GLY A 50 17.16 -11.50 -13.28
C GLY A 50 15.65 -11.61 -13.08
N LYS A 51 14.86 -11.24 -14.10
CA LYS A 51 13.42 -11.52 -14.13
C LYS A 51 13.19 -13.02 -14.30
N THR A 52 12.41 -13.61 -13.39
CA THR A 52 12.10 -15.05 -13.37
C THR A 52 10.72 -15.36 -13.93
N GLY A 53 9.80 -14.38 -13.92
CA GLY A 53 8.44 -14.55 -14.39
C GLY A 53 7.66 -13.24 -14.40
N GLN A 54 6.54 -13.23 -15.11
CA GLN A 54 5.62 -12.10 -15.15
C GLN A 54 4.17 -12.56 -15.30
N TYR A 55 3.24 -11.85 -14.67
CA TYR A 55 1.81 -12.18 -14.64
C TYR A 55 0.98 -10.95 -14.97
N LYS A 56 -0.13 -11.12 -15.68
CA LYS A 56 -0.98 -10.02 -16.14
C LYS A 56 -2.43 -10.16 -15.72
N ASP A 57 -2.92 -11.40 -15.63
CA ASP A 57 -4.35 -11.67 -15.51
C ASP A 57 -4.86 -11.54 -14.08
N VAL A 58 -5.94 -10.76 -13.94
CA VAL A 58 -6.74 -10.68 -12.71
C VAL A 58 -7.50 -12.00 -12.58
N THR A 59 -7.41 -12.63 -11.41
CA THR A 59 -7.89 -13.99 -11.20
C THR A 59 -8.56 -14.13 -9.84
N SER A 60 -9.59 -14.97 -9.75
CA SER A 60 -10.27 -15.27 -8.48
C SER A 60 -9.40 -16.12 -7.54
N GLY A 61 -8.50 -16.94 -8.10
CA GLY A 61 -7.59 -17.83 -7.38
C GLY A 61 -6.11 -17.51 -7.59
N TYR A 62 -5.24 -18.30 -6.94
CA TYR A 62 -3.80 -18.19 -7.12
C TYR A 62 -3.33 -18.93 -8.38
N GLN A 63 -2.56 -18.24 -9.20
CA GLN A 63 -1.80 -18.80 -10.32
C GLN A 63 -0.47 -19.36 -9.81
N SER A 64 -0.02 -20.50 -10.35
CA SER A 64 1.27 -21.09 -9.98
C SER A 64 2.45 -20.26 -10.48
N VAL A 65 3.49 -20.13 -9.66
CA VAL A 65 4.64 -19.26 -9.97
C VAL A 65 5.81 -19.95 -10.68
N GLY A 66 5.82 -21.29 -10.77
CA GLY A 66 6.87 -22.04 -11.46
C GLY A 66 8.30 -21.63 -11.09
N ARG A 67 9.06 -21.13 -12.08
CA ARG A 67 10.45 -20.66 -11.91
C ARG A 67 10.59 -19.47 -10.95
N SER A 68 9.52 -18.74 -10.69
CA SER A 68 9.49 -17.63 -9.73
C SER A 68 9.29 -18.08 -8.28
N SER A 69 9.28 -19.39 -7.99
CA SER A 69 9.17 -19.93 -6.63
C SER A 69 10.30 -19.49 -5.69
N SER A 70 11.49 -19.16 -6.23
CA SER A 70 12.64 -18.65 -5.49
C SER A 70 12.88 -17.14 -5.68
N ALA A 71 11.87 -16.39 -6.15
CA ALA A 71 12.01 -14.96 -6.36
C ALA A 71 12.27 -14.22 -5.03
N THR A 72 13.21 -13.29 -5.05
CA THR A 72 13.63 -12.46 -3.92
C THR A 72 12.89 -11.13 -3.88
N SER A 73 12.32 -10.69 -5.00
CA SER A 73 11.52 -9.47 -5.05
C SER A 73 10.45 -9.52 -6.13
N ILE A 74 9.44 -8.68 -5.98
CA ILE A 74 8.40 -8.45 -6.99
C ILE A 74 8.20 -6.96 -7.22
N TYR A 75 7.82 -6.61 -8.45
CA TYR A 75 7.34 -5.28 -8.77
C TYR A 75 5.93 -5.36 -9.34
N ASN A 76 5.00 -4.64 -8.69
CA ASN A 76 3.66 -4.45 -9.20
C ASN A 76 3.63 -3.17 -10.04
N SER A 77 3.68 -3.30 -11.36
CA SER A 77 3.64 -2.13 -12.25
C SER A 77 2.25 -1.50 -12.36
N ARG A 78 1.20 -2.13 -11.81
CA ARG A 78 -0.20 -1.72 -11.97
C ARG A 78 -0.51 -0.49 -11.12
N ASN A 79 -1.57 0.24 -11.48
CA ASN A 79 -1.94 1.52 -10.86
C ASN A 79 -2.97 1.34 -9.72
N ASP A 80 -3.86 0.37 -9.88
CA ASP A 80 -5.12 0.23 -9.15
C ASP A 80 -5.45 -1.22 -8.79
N ASP A 81 -4.51 -2.14 -9.05
CA ASP A 81 -4.60 -3.54 -8.67
C ASP A 81 -3.52 -3.90 -7.65
N VAL A 82 -3.88 -4.69 -6.65
CA VAL A 82 -2.94 -5.31 -5.73
C VAL A 82 -2.54 -6.71 -6.17
N VAL A 83 -1.40 -7.14 -5.66
CA VAL A 83 -0.86 -8.48 -5.89
C VAL A 83 -0.72 -9.19 -4.56
N TYR A 84 -1.35 -10.34 -4.43
CA TYR A 84 -1.13 -11.26 -3.32
C TYR A 84 -0.12 -12.32 -3.73
N VAL A 85 0.92 -12.50 -2.93
CA VAL A 85 1.92 -13.55 -3.07
C VAL A 85 1.71 -14.54 -1.94
N ARG A 86 1.52 -15.82 -2.29
CA ARG A 86 1.34 -16.92 -1.34
C ARG A 86 2.61 -17.73 -1.26
N TYR A 87 3.03 -18.02 -0.03
CA TYR A 87 4.17 -18.87 0.28
C TYR A 87 3.74 -20.31 0.57
N SER A 88 4.72 -21.22 0.65
CA SER A 88 4.50 -22.64 0.91
C SER A 88 3.98 -22.95 2.32
N ASP A 89 4.23 -22.08 3.28
CA ASP A 89 3.76 -22.17 4.67
C ASP A 89 2.37 -21.54 4.88
N GLY A 90 1.75 -21.02 3.81
CA GLY A 90 0.45 -20.36 3.85
C GLY A 90 0.51 -18.85 4.13
N LEU A 91 1.69 -18.28 4.38
CA LEU A 91 1.83 -16.83 4.48
C LEU A 91 1.39 -16.16 3.18
N VAL A 92 0.58 -15.10 3.29
CA VAL A 92 0.17 -14.27 2.17
C VAL A 92 0.63 -12.84 2.41
N VAL A 93 1.34 -12.28 1.44
CA VAL A 93 1.81 -10.89 1.47
C VAL A 93 1.18 -10.12 0.33
N CYS A 94 0.88 -8.86 0.58
CA CYS A 94 0.28 -7.97 -0.41
C CYS A 94 1.31 -6.96 -0.91
N ALA A 95 1.44 -6.83 -2.23
CA ALA A 95 2.21 -5.79 -2.89
C ALA A 95 1.26 -4.71 -3.44
N PRO A 96 1.34 -3.48 -2.92
CA PRO A 96 0.52 -2.37 -3.39
C PRO A 96 0.82 -1.99 -4.85
N PRO A 97 -0.06 -1.21 -5.50
CA PRO A 97 0.19 -0.66 -6.82
C PRO A 97 1.48 0.17 -6.87
N LYS A 98 2.24 0.08 -7.97
CA LYS A 98 3.51 0.80 -8.20
C LYS A 98 4.58 0.59 -7.13
N LYS A 99 4.52 -0.48 -6.35
CA LYS A 99 5.50 -0.78 -5.31
C LYS A 99 6.34 -2.00 -5.64
N GLN A 100 7.61 -1.92 -5.24
CA GLN A 100 8.50 -3.07 -5.18
C GLN A 100 8.44 -3.68 -3.77
N LEU A 101 8.27 -4.98 -3.68
CA LEU A 101 8.30 -5.71 -2.41
C LEU A 101 9.54 -6.62 -2.38
N ASN A 102 10.32 -6.50 -1.31
CA ASN A 102 11.39 -7.46 -1.00
C ASN A 102 10.74 -8.70 -0.36
N LEU A 103 10.76 -9.83 -1.08
CA LEU A 103 10.18 -11.09 -0.63
C LEU A 103 11.12 -11.87 0.30
N SER A 104 12.42 -11.60 0.25
CA SER A 104 13.42 -12.24 1.13
C SER A 104 13.32 -11.82 2.60
N ARG A 105 12.53 -10.78 2.92
CA ARG A 105 12.29 -10.34 4.30
C ARG A 105 11.36 -11.28 5.07
N TYR A 106 10.64 -12.16 4.36
CA TYR A 106 9.68 -13.08 4.95
C TYR A 106 10.37 -14.43 5.19
N PRO A 107 10.10 -15.10 6.33
CA PRO A 107 10.83 -16.31 6.73
C PRO A 107 10.57 -17.52 5.81
N ALA A 108 9.49 -17.48 5.04
CA ALA A 108 9.09 -18.54 4.14
C ALA A 108 10.00 -18.62 2.90
N LYS A 109 10.47 -19.83 2.60
CA LYS A 109 11.52 -20.04 1.58
C LYS A 109 11.03 -20.09 0.13
N SER A 110 9.75 -20.39 -0.09
CA SER A 110 9.24 -20.64 -1.44
C SER A 110 7.87 -20.04 -1.66
N ILE A 111 7.75 -19.36 -2.79
CA ILE A 111 6.50 -18.81 -3.28
C ILE A 111 5.77 -19.90 -4.05
N THR A 112 4.49 -20.09 -3.77
CA THR A 112 3.64 -21.09 -4.43
C THR A 112 2.62 -20.48 -5.36
N GLY A 113 2.26 -19.21 -5.15
CA GLY A 113 1.24 -18.59 -5.98
C GLY A 113 1.25 -17.08 -6.01
N VAL A 114 0.65 -16.55 -7.06
CA VAL A 114 0.36 -15.13 -7.24
C VAL A 114 -1.10 -14.94 -7.59
N ARG A 115 -1.74 -13.92 -7.03
CA ARG A 115 -3.12 -13.53 -7.36
C ARG A 115 -3.19 -12.02 -7.53
N ILE A 116 -3.59 -11.58 -8.72
CA ILE A 116 -3.83 -10.17 -9.02
C ILE A 116 -5.30 -9.89 -8.75
N SER A 117 -5.59 -8.82 -8.02
CA SER A 117 -6.94 -8.43 -7.60
C SER A 117 -7.18 -6.97 -7.91
N SER A 118 -8.38 -6.64 -8.41
CA SER A 118 -8.83 -5.27 -8.71
C SER A 118 -9.11 -4.38 -7.50
N SER A 119 -8.47 -4.68 -6.36
CA SER A 119 -8.51 -3.80 -5.20
C SER A 119 -7.39 -2.78 -5.34
N PRO A 120 -7.65 -1.48 -5.09
CA PRO A 120 -6.62 -0.44 -5.17
C PRO A 120 -5.68 -0.44 -3.96
N LYS A 121 -5.98 -1.21 -2.91
CA LYS A 121 -5.23 -1.20 -1.65
C LYS A 121 -5.05 -2.60 -1.06
N CYS A 122 -3.86 -2.78 -0.50
CA CYS A 122 -3.59 -3.72 0.58
C CYS A 122 -4.13 -3.07 1.87
#